data_AF-A0A354Z0S4-F1
#
_entry.id   AF-A0A354Z0S4-F1
#
_cell.length_a   1.000
_cell.length_b   1.000
_cell.length_c   1.000
_cell.angle_alpha   90.00
_cell.angle_beta   90.00
_cell.angle_gamma   90.00
#
_symmetry.space_group_name_H-M   'P 1'
#
loop_
_entity.id
_entity.type
_entity.pdbx_description
1 polymer ?
#
loop_
_entity_poly.entity_id
_entity_poly.type
_entity_poly.pdbx_seq_one_letter_code
_entity_poly.pdbx_strand_id
1 'polypeptide(L)'
;MTPSNWWMFHGNTEHSGLVQGSRIRRDTIDRFGLLHDIPIPGPVLSVPAVVDGHVYVGLANNHDLPGANGGKFLKIDLRTGATVAEFEWPIDPREGDSHGFMGMGCTPAVWNGGGYFSAFN
;
A
#
# COMPACT_ATOMS: atom_id res chain seq x y z
N MET A 1 -16.11 3.16 17.78
CA MET A 1 -15.30 4.24 17.16
C MET A 1 -15.37 4.02 15.66
N THR A 2 -15.68 5.04 14.89
CA THR A 2 -15.59 4.97 13.42
C THR A 2 -14.12 4.78 13.05
N PRO A 3 -13.75 3.77 12.25
CA PRO A 3 -12.38 3.63 11.75
C PRO A 3 -11.94 4.91 11.04
N SER A 4 -10.75 5.42 11.37
CA SER A 4 -10.11 6.47 10.58
C SER A 4 -9.55 5.80 9.32
N ASN A 5 -10.21 6.06 8.18
CA ASN A 5 -9.75 5.57 6.89
C ASN A 5 -8.81 6.60 6.24
N TRP A 6 -7.83 6.10 5.51
CA TRP A 6 -6.89 6.83 4.64
C TRP A 6 -6.96 6.20 3.25
N TRP A 7 -8.03 6.49 2.53
CA TRP A 7 -8.46 5.67 1.40
C TRP A 7 -7.83 6.06 0.06
N MET A 8 -7.04 7.13 0.01
CA MET A 8 -6.35 7.61 -1.19
C MET A 8 -5.12 8.43 -0.81
N PHE A 9 -4.39 8.92 -1.82
CA PHE A 9 -3.30 9.86 -1.61
C PHE A 9 -3.75 11.04 -0.75
N HIS A 10 -2.99 11.33 0.31
CA HIS A 10 -3.30 12.38 1.30
C HIS A 10 -4.68 12.24 2.01
N GLY A 11 -5.29 11.06 1.97
CA GLY A 11 -6.39 10.64 2.85
C GLY A 11 -7.78 11.17 2.51
N ASN A 12 -7.91 12.17 1.63
CA ASN A 12 -9.19 12.74 1.21
C ASN A 12 -9.08 13.44 -0.16
N THR A 13 -10.23 13.83 -0.72
CA THR A 13 -10.33 14.49 -2.03
C THR A 13 -9.68 15.88 -2.10
N GLU A 14 -9.47 16.53 -0.96
CA GLU A 14 -8.75 17.81 -0.87
C GLU A 14 -7.22 17.62 -0.82
N HIS A 15 -6.77 16.37 -0.70
CA HIS A 15 -5.39 16.00 -0.46
C HIS A 15 -4.74 16.73 0.72
N SER A 16 -5.49 16.92 1.81
CA SER A 16 -5.03 17.74 2.93
C SER A 16 -3.95 17.07 3.80
N GLY A 17 -3.87 15.74 3.78
CA GLY A 17 -2.96 14.98 4.64
C GLY A 17 -3.33 15.03 6.14
N LEU A 18 -4.51 15.53 6.47
CA LEU A 18 -4.96 15.65 7.86
C LEU A 18 -5.42 14.30 8.41
N VAL A 19 -4.72 13.81 9.44
CA VAL A 19 -5.15 12.63 10.21
C VAL A 19 -6.15 13.06 11.29
N GLN A 20 -7.28 12.36 11.39
CA GLN A 20 -8.27 12.55 12.45
C GLN A 20 -8.39 11.31 13.33
N GLY A 21 -8.69 11.48 14.62
CA GLY A 21 -8.99 10.37 15.52
C GLY A 21 -7.79 9.54 16.01
N SER A 22 -6.55 10.02 15.79
CA SER A 22 -5.35 9.37 16.33
C SER A 22 -5.31 9.45 17.86
N ARG A 23 -4.94 8.34 18.51
CA ARG A 23 -4.62 8.30 19.94
C ARG A 23 -3.14 8.60 20.23
N ILE A 24 -2.33 8.75 19.19
CA ILE A 24 -0.92 9.13 19.27
C ILE A 24 -0.86 10.65 19.34
N ARG A 25 -0.36 11.17 20.46
CA ARG A 25 -0.23 12.60 20.75
C ARG A 25 0.95 12.81 21.71
N ARG A 26 1.31 14.06 21.97
CA ARG A 26 2.53 14.44 22.72
C ARG A 26 2.67 13.70 24.07
N ASP A 27 1.56 13.49 24.78
CA ASP A 27 1.48 12.83 26.09
C ASP A 27 1.36 11.30 26.02
N THR A 28 1.30 10.71 24.82
CA THR A 28 1.16 9.25 24.63
C THR A 28 2.16 8.64 23.66
N ILE A 29 3.05 9.45 23.08
CA ILE A 29 4.04 9.01 22.09
C ILE A 29 5.07 8.03 22.68
N ASP A 30 5.30 8.09 23.99
CA ASP A 30 6.11 7.15 24.77
C ASP A 30 5.57 5.71 24.72
N ARG A 31 4.29 5.53 24.36
CA ARG A 31 3.65 4.23 24.17
C ARG A 31 3.64 3.77 22.72
N PHE A 32 4.23 4.54 21.80
CA PHE A 32 4.33 4.14 20.41
C PHE A 32 5.27 2.94 20.29
N GLY A 33 4.84 1.93 19.52
CA GLY A 33 5.59 0.70 19.37
C GLY A 33 5.18 -0.03 18.10
N LEU A 34 6.05 -0.95 17.71
CA LEU A 34 5.83 -1.85 16.58
C LEU A 34 4.68 -2.80 16.91
N LEU A 35 3.65 -2.84 16.06
CA LEU A 35 2.59 -3.84 16.17
C LEU A 35 2.96 -5.11 15.40
N HIS A 36 3.41 -4.95 14.15
CA HIS A 36 3.78 -6.04 13.25
C HIS A 36 5.00 -5.64 12.43
N ASP A 37 5.89 -6.61 12.20
CA ASP A 37 6.92 -6.56 11.17
C ASP A 37 6.56 -7.59 10.09
N ILE A 38 6.33 -7.12 8.87
CA ILE A 38 5.72 -7.94 7.80
C ILE A 38 6.71 -8.03 6.65
N PRO A 39 7.24 -9.24 6.35
CA PRO A 39 8.08 -9.43 5.17
C PRO A 39 7.22 -9.29 3.92
N ILE A 40 7.70 -8.49 2.96
CA ILE A 40 7.04 -8.24 1.67
C ILE A 40 8.02 -8.52 0.52
N PRO A 41 7.57 -9.09 -0.60
CA PRO A 41 8.44 -9.59 -1.68
C PRO A 41 8.83 -8.51 -2.71
N GLY A 42 9.02 -7.27 -2.26
CA GLY A 42 9.41 -6.18 -3.16
C GLY A 42 9.41 -4.81 -2.48
N PRO A 43 10.03 -3.80 -3.11
CA PRO A 43 10.04 -2.42 -2.63
C PRO A 43 8.62 -1.80 -2.63
N VAL A 44 8.34 -1.06 -1.56
CA VAL A 44 7.18 -0.16 -1.48
C VAL A 44 7.62 1.22 -1.95
N LEU A 45 7.05 1.71 -3.04
CA LEU A 45 7.40 3.00 -3.63
C LEU A 45 6.35 4.09 -3.38
N SER A 46 5.25 3.75 -2.70
CA SER A 46 4.13 4.65 -2.50
C SER A 46 3.53 4.57 -1.10
N VAL A 47 2.70 5.56 -0.76
CA VAL A 47 1.96 5.56 0.49
C VAL A 47 0.86 4.48 0.40
N PRO A 48 0.71 3.58 1.39
CA PRO A 48 -0.39 2.63 1.39
C PRO A 48 -1.73 3.32 1.69
N ALA A 49 -2.83 2.71 1.24
CA ALA A 49 -4.17 3.08 1.68
C ALA A 49 -4.58 2.25 2.90
N VAL A 50 -5.36 2.83 3.80
CA VAL A 50 -5.91 2.15 4.98
C VAL A 50 -7.42 2.28 4.98
N VAL A 51 -8.14 1.16 4.87
CA VAL A 51 -9.61 1.15 4.87
C VAL A 51 -10.12 -0.03 5.66
N ASP A 52 -11.00 0.26 6.62
CA ASP A 52 -11.78 -0.75 7.37
C ASP A 52 -10.89 -1.86 7.96
N GLY A 53 -9.81 -1.44 8.63
CA GLY A 53 -8.89 -2.36 9.31
C GLY A 53 -7.89 -3.06 8.39
N HIS A 54 -7.76 -2.65 7.13
CA HIS A 54 -6.81 -3.24 6.19
C HIS A 54 -5.85 -2.20 5.60
N VAL A 55 -4.60 -2.61 5.41
CA VAL A 55 -3.61 -1.90 4.59
C VAL A 55 -3.68 -2.42 3.17
N TYR A 56 -3.65 -1.52 2.20
CA TYR A 56 -3.56 -1.81 0.78
C TYR A 56 -2.27 -1.20 0.27
N VAL A 57 -1.35 -2.03 -0.22
CA VAL A 57 0.00 -1.61 -0.58
C VAL A 57 0.42 -2.22 -1.92
N GLY A 58 0.94 -1.36 -2.79
CA GLY A 58 1.56 -1.77 -4.04
C GLY A 58 3.06 -1.97 -3.89
N LEU A 59 3.58 -2.97 -4.58
CA LEU A 59 4.98 -3.31 -4.67
C LEU A 59 5.45 -3.18 -6.11
N ALA A 60 6.67 -2.66 -6.26
CA ALA A 60 7.40 -2.66 -7.52
C ALA A 60 8.35 -3.87 -7.59
N ASN A 61 8.81 -4.20 -8.79
CA ASN A 61 9.83 -5.23 -9.07
C ASN A 61 9.54 -6.55 -8.34
N ASN A 62 8.35 -7.11 -8.54
CA ASN A 62 8.01 -8.40 -7.95
C ASN A 62 8.92 -9.50 -8.52
N HIS A 63 9.86 -9.95 -7.70
CA HIS A 63 10.88 -10.94 -8.09
C HIS A 63 10.31 -12.36 -8.28
N ASP A 64 9.08 -12.59 -7.84
CA ASP A 64 8.40 -13.88 -8.02
C ASP A 64 7.90 -14.08 -9.47
N LEU A 65 7.85 -13.02 -10.27
CA LEU A 65 7.34 -13.04 -11.64
C LEU A 65 8.46 -13.19 -12.69
N PRO A 66 8.15 -13.75 -13.88
CA PRO A 66 9.13 -13.89 -14.96
C PRO A 66 9.85 -12.58 -15.29
N GLY A 67 11.17 -12.64 -15.40
CA GLY A 67 12.00 -11.46 -15.65
C GLY A 67 12.19 -10.55 -14.44
N ALA A 68 11.66 -10.90 -13.26
CA ALA A 68 11.66 -10.07 -12.05
C ALA A 68 10.96 -8.71 -12.23
N ASN A 69 10.04 -8.68 -13.19
CA ASN A 69 9.49 -7.48 -13.81
C ASN A 69 7.97 -7.59 -13.78
N GLY A 70 7.38 -7.13 -12.69
CA GLY A 70 5.95 -7.21 -12.45
C GLY A 70 5.60 -6.44 -11.19
N GLY A 71 4.31 -6.27 -10.94
CA GLY A 71 3.86 -5.70 -9.68
C GLY A 71 3.10 -6.71 -8.84
N LYS A 72 3.05 -6.41 -7.55
CA LYS A 72 2.24 -7.12 -6.57
C LYS A 72 1.46 -6.10 -5.76
N PHE A 73 0.20 -6.38 -5.50
CA PHE A 73 -0.68 -5.58 -4.68
C PHE A 73 -1.18 -6.43 -3.53
N LEU A 74 -0.98 -5.97 -2.30
CA LEU A 74 -1.31 -6.71 -1.10
C LEU A 74 -2.43 -6.03 -0.34
N LYS A 75 -3.36 -6.84 0.17
CA LYS A 75 -4.31 -6.45 1.22
C LYS A 75 -3.91 -7.17 2.50
N ILE A 76 -3.62 -6.40 3.55
CA ILE A 76 -3.08 -6.90 4.82
C ILE A 76 -4.05 -6.51 5.95
N ASP A 77 -4.41 -7.46 6.81
CA ASP A 77 -5.21 -7.19 8.02
C ASP A 77 -4.34 -6.50 9.07
N LEU A 78 -4.73 -5.29 9.51
CA LEU A 78 -3.96 -4.48 10.46
C LEU A 78 -3.82 -5.12 11.84
N ARG A 79 -4.79 -5.94 12.24
CA ARG A 79 -4.82 -6.52 13.59
C ARG A 79 -3.84 -7.68 13.69
N THR A 80 -3.72 -8.48 12.64
CA THR A 80 -2.96 -9.74 12.62
C THR A 80 -1.65 -9.63 11.85
N GLY A 81 -1.50 -8.65 10.97
CA GLY A 81 -0.38 -8.55 10.04
C GLY A 81 -0.43 -9.55 8.89
N ALA A 82 -1.53 -10.31 8.75
CA ALA A 82 -1.66 -11.31 7.70
C ALA A 82 -2.04 -10.67 6.36
N THR A 83 -1.37 -11.08 5.28
CA THR A 83 -1.85 -10.86 3.91
C THR A 83 -3.11 -11.69 3.70
N VAL A 84 -4.24 -11.02 3.46
CA VAL A 84 -5.56 -11.66 3.27
C VAL A 84 -5.98 -11.73 1.81
N ALA A 85 -5.35 -10.93 0.94
CA ALA A 85 -5.49 -11.04 -0.50
C ALA A 85 -4.26 -10.47 -1.19
N GLU A 86 -4.00 -10.96 -2.39
CA GLU A 86 -2.93 -10.47 -3.26
C GLU A 86 -3.40 -10.43 -4.70
N PHE A 87 -2.79 -9.53 -5.48
CA PHE A 87 -2.95 -9.46 -6.92
C PHE A 87 -1.59 -9.22 -7.54
N GLU A 88 -1.25 -10.02 -8.55
CA GLU A 88 0.02 -9.95 -9.24
C GLU A 88 -0.21 -9.72 -10.72
N TRP A 89 0.67 -8.95 -11.35
CA TRP A 89 0.66 -8.79 -12.80
C TRP A 89 2.09 -8.86 -13.34
N PRO A 90 2.35 -9.76 -14.31
CA PRO A 90 3.62 -9.76 -15.03
C PRO A 90 3.67 -8.54 -15.94
N ILE A 91 4.88 -8.03 -16.15
CA ILE A 91 5.16 -6.99 -17.12
C ILE A 91 6.13 -7.59 -18.14
N ASP A 92 5.86 -7.35 -19.43
CA ASP A 92 6.83 -7.71 -20.46
C ASP A 92 8.08 -6.84 -20.27
N PRO A 93 9.28 -7.43 -20.08
CA PRO A 93 10.50 -6.65 -19.94
C PRO A 93 10.76 -5.65 -21.09
N ARG A 94 10.17 -5.89 -22.27
CA ARG A 94 10.26 -4.99 -23.44
C ARG A 94 9.35 -3.76 -23.33
N GLU A 95 8.32 -3.84 -22.51
CA GLU A 95 7.42 -2.72 -22.18
C GLU A 95 7.94 -1.91 -20.98
N GLY A 96 9.11 -2.30 -20.48
CA GLY A 96 9.76 -1.70 -19.34
C GLY A 96 10.08 -0.23 -19.46
N ASP A 97 9.80 0.51 -18.40
CA ASP A 97 10.25 1.89 -18.25
C ASP A 97 11.77 1.96 -18.11
N SER A 98 12.34 2.98 -18.74
CA SER A 98 13.75 3.37 -18.72
C SER A 98 14.31 3.66 -17.33
N HIS A 99 13.45 3.89 -16.33
CA HIS A 99 13.84 4.20 -14.95
C HIS A 99 14.30 2.97 -14.15
N GLY A 100 14.18 1.75 -14.70
CA GLY A 100 14.61 0.52 -14.02
C GLY A 100 13.71 0.08 -12.87
N PHE A 101 12.48 0.61 -12.82
CA PHE A 101 11.43 0.25 -11.89
C PHE A 101 10.16 -0.11 -12.65
N MET A 102 9.55 -1.21 -12.24
CA MET A 102 8.35 -1.76 -12.88
C MET A 102 7.33 -2.11 -11.80
N GLY A 103 6.06 -2.12 -12.14
CA GLY A 103 4.99 -2.35 -11.19
C GLY A 103 4.48 -1.06 -10.57
N MET A 104 4.07 -1.10 -9.30
CA MET A 104 3.29 -0.01 -8.73
C MET A 104 4.16 1.05 -8.04
N GLY A 105 4.08 2.28 -8.52
CA GLY A 105 4.63 3.46 -7.83
C GLY A 105 3.63 4.58 -7.59
N CYS A 106 2.33 4.29 -7.63
CA CYS A 106 1.30 5.23 -7.18
C CYS A 106 0.72 4.80 -5.82
N THR A 107 0.14 5.74 -5.08
CA THR A 107 -0.69 5.40 -3.90
C THR A 107 -1.99 4.78 -4.40
N PRO A 108 -2.45 3.62 -3.88
CA PRO A 108 -3.75 3.09 -4.25
C PRO A 108 -4.89 3.99 -3.76
N ALA A 109 -6.02 3.95 -4.46
CA ALA A 109 -7.29 4.39 -3.95
C ALA A 109 -8.17 3.19 -3.62
N VAL A 110 -8.89 3.24 -2.50
CA VAL A 110 -9.87 2.22 -2.10
C VAL A 110 -11.22 2.89 -1.97
N TRP A 111 -12.17 2.48 -2.79
CA TRP A 111 -13.49 3.11 -2.85
C TRP A 111 -14.56 2.08 -3.16
N ASN A 112 -15.67 2.11 -2.40
CA ASN A 112 -16.82 1.24 -2.61
C ASN A 112 -16.46 -0.26 -2.75
N GLY A 113 -15.51 -0.74 -1.94
CA GLY A 113 -15.01 -2.12 -1.95
C GLY A 113 -14.00 -2.46 -3.06
N GLY A 114 -13.73 -1.54 -3.99
CA GLY A 114 -12.71 -1.70 -5.03
C GLY A 114 -11.37 -1.07 -4.64
N GLY A 115 -10.28 -1.70 -5.07
CA GLY A 115 -8.93 -1.12 -5.05
C GLY A 115 -8.53 -0.67 -6.45
N TYR A 116 -8.00 0.54 -6.57
CA TYR A 116 -7.64 1.19 -7.83
C TYR A 116 -6.21 1.68 -7.75
N PHE A 117 -5.43 1.42 -8.80
CA PHE A 117 -4.05 1.85 -8.91
C PHE A 117 -3.65 1.98 -10.38
N SER A 118 -2.61 2.76 -10.63
CA SER A 118 -1.85 2.74 -11.86
C SER A 118 -0.48 2.11 -11.60
N ALA A 119 0.05 1.47 -12.62
CA ALA A 119 1.36 0.86 -12.58
C ALA A 119 2.16 1.29 -13.81
N PHE A 120 3.47 1.29 -13.66
CA PHE A 120 4.38 1.42 -14.78
C PHE A 120 4.69 0.01 -15.28
N ASN A 121 4.74 -0.13 -16.60
CA ASN A 121 5.40 -1.27 -17.20
C ASN A 121 6.90 -0.99 -17.17
#